data_AF-A0AAD8Y3Z1-F1
#
_entry.id   AF-A0AAD8Y3Z1-F1
#
_cell.length_a   1.000
_cell.length_b   1.000
_cell.length_c   1.000
_cell.angle_alpha   90.00
_cell.angle_beta   90.00
_cell.angle_gamma   90.00
#
_symmetry.space_group_name_H-M   'P 1'
#
loop_
_entity.id
_entity.type
_entity.pdbx_description
1 polymer ?
#
loop_
_entity_poly.entity_id
_entity_poly.type
_entity_poly.pdbx_seq_one_letter_code
_entity_poly.pdbx_strand_id
1 'polypeptide(L)'
;MADNADDADGADVFMYRGGRAPRNVTHVVIDKSVEVIEDEAFELCENLVQVETHDGIRSVGRMAFWRCKSLRRINLRSAVEIGKSAFCRCVNLVSVEFGETVEIGLMAFWGCENLERLNFTSIIIIGTDSFSYCEALTDIEFSERLETIEAGAFRECKRLQRIAIPLKRDLFVYDDESEQYKQFYRC
;
A
#
# COMPACT_ATOMS: atom_id res chain seq x y z
N MET A 1 -12.32 36.26 32.23
CA MET A 1 -12.78 34.88 32.56
C MET A 1 -13.87 34.56 31.55
N ALA A 2 -13.72 33.75 30.51
CA ALA A 2 -12.68 32.86 29.97
C ALA A 2 -12.67 33.10 28.43
N ASP A 3 -11.53 33.22 27.74
CA ASP A 3 -10.68 32.15 27.16
C ASP A 3 -11.39 31.06 26.35
N ASN A 4 -11.17 31.18 25.03
CA ASN A 4 -10.83 30.17 24.01
C ASN A 4 -11.81 29.04 23.63
N ALA A 5 -12.17 29.10 22.34
CA ALA A 5 -12.13 28.04 21.33
C ALA A 5 -12.05 26.58 21.80
N ASP A 6 -13.01 25.78 21.35
CA ASP A 6 -12.79 24.46 20.74
C ASP A 6 -14.16 23.92 20.24
N ASP A 7 -14.64 24.42 19.10
CA ASP A 7 -15.57 23.65 18.27
C ASP A 7 -14.70 22.80 17.32
N ALA A 8 -14.13 21.74 17.88
CA ALA A 8 -13.53 20.66 17.11
C ALA A 8 -14.67 19.87 16.44
N ASP A 9 -14.71 19.96 15.11
CA ASP A 9 -15.53 19.17 14.20
C ASP A 9 -15.39 17.67 14.55
N GLY A 10 -16.42 17.13 15.22
CA GLY A 10 -16.42 15.78 15.78
C GLY A 10 -16.55 14.74 14.69
N ALA A 11 -15.46 14.38 14.03
CA ALA A 11 -15.43 13.18 13.20
C ALA A 11 -15.60 11.95 14.10
N ASP A 12 -16.70 11.22 13.94
CA ASP A 12 -16.92 9.95 14.65
C ASP A 12 -15.77 8.98 14.36
N VAL A 13 -15.00 8.65 15.39
CA VAL A 13 -13.91 7.69 15.32
C VAL A 13 -14.47 6.27 15.45
N PHE A 14 -14.23 5.42 14.45
CA PHE A 14 -14.64 4.02 14.47
C PHE A 14 -13.52 3.14 15.03
N MET A 15 -13.81 2.41 16.11
CA MET A 15 -12.90 1.44 16.70
C MET A 15 -13.01 0.09 15.99
N TYR A 16 -11.99 -0.30 15.22
CA TYR A 16 -11.95 -1.58 14.50
C TYR A 16 -11.42 -2.70 15.39
N ARG A 17 -12.19 -3.79 15.50
CA ARG A 17 -11.86 -4.98 16.30
C ARG A 17 -11.95 -6.29 15.51
N GLY A 18 -12.03 -6.21 14.18
CA GLY A 18 -12.27 -7.35 13.28
C GLY A 18 -13.55 -7.22 12.47
N GLY A 19 -13.68 -8.04 11.45
CA GLY A 19 -14.79 -8.08 10.51
C GLY A 19 -14.74 -6.97 9.47
N ARG A 20 -15.92 -6.59 8.96
CA ARG A 20 -16.11 -5.52 7.98
C ARG A 20 -16.64 -4.26 8.66
N ALA A 21 -15.98 -3.13 8.43
CA ALA A 21 -16.37 -1.83 8.92
C ALA A 21 -17.56 -1.24 8.12
N PRO A 22 -18.33 -0.30 8.70
CA PRO A 22 -19.31 0.48 7.97
C PRO A 22 -18.66 1.30 6.84
N ARG A 23 -19.27 1.36 5.66
CA ARG A 23 -18.69 2.05 4.48
C ARG A 23 -18.59 3.58 4.61
N ASN A 24 -19.25 4.16 5.61
CA ASN A 24 -19.29 5.61 5.85
C ASN A 24 -18.24 6.08 6.88
N VAL A 25 -17.34 5.20 7.35
CA VAL A 25 -16.26 5.61 8.26
C VAL A 25 -15.32 6.62 7.59
N THR A 26 -14.88 7.60 8.36
CA THR A 26 -13.91 8.61 7.92
C THR A 26 -12.59 8.53 8.69
N HIS A 27 -12.66 8.14 9.97
CA HIS A 27 -11.51 7.96 10.86
C HIS A 27 -11.64 6.62 11.57
N VAL A 28 -10.58 5.81 11.50
CA VAL A 28 -10.54 4.47 12.10
C VAL A 28 -9.36 4.38 13.04
N VAL A 29 -9.59 3.79 14.21
CA VAL A 29 -8.53 3.32 15.12
C VAL A 29 -8.55 1.80 15.15
N ILE A 30 -7.42 1.17 14.82
CA ILE A 30 -7.27 -0.28 14.92
C ILE A 30 -6.99 -0.65 16.39
N ASP A 31 -7.82 -1.53 16.97
CA ASP A 31 -7.64 -2.00 18.33
C ASP A 31 -6.33 -2.75 18.50
N LYS A 32 -5.62 -2.52 19.61
CA LYS A 32 -4.30 -3.11 19.89
C LYS A 32 -4.30 -4.64 19.90
N SER A 33 -5.48 -5.26 20.06
CA SER A 33 -5.63 -6.72 19.97
C SER A 33 -5.69 -7.27 18.53
N VAL A 34 -5.85 -6.41 17.53
CA VAL A 34 -5.93 -6.80 16.13
C VAL A 34 -4.53 -7.00 15.59
N GLU A 35 -4.18 -8.23 15.23
CA GLU A 35 -2.93 -8.54 14.54
C GLU A 35 -3.13 -8.64 13.01
N VAL A 36 -4.37 -8.87 12.56
CA VAL A 36 -4.71 -9.05 11.16
C VAL A 36 -5.84 -8.10 10.80
N ILE A 37 -5.59 -7.23 9.80
CA ILE A 37 -6.68 -6.50 9.16
C ILE A 37 -7.28 -7.47 8.14
N GLU A 38 -8.47 -7.97 8.42
CA GLU A 38 -9.06 -9.08 7.66
C GLU A 38 -9.41 -8.72 6.21
N ASP A 39 -9.71 -9.75 5.43
CA ASP A 39 -10.20 -9.60 4.06
C ASP A 39 -11.40 -8.63 4.01
N GLU A 40 -11.33 -7.69 3.08
CA GLU A 40 -12.41 -6.74 2.78
C GLU A 40 -12.83 -5.85 3.98
N ALA A 41 -12.01 -5.75 5.03
CA ALA A 41 -12.30 -5.04 6.28
C ALA A 41 -12.84 -3.61 6.08
N PHE A 42 -12.24 -2.85 5.17
CA PHE A 42 -12.59 -1.48 4.81
C PHE A 42 -12.91 -1.35 3.32
N GLU A 43 -13.34 -2.43 2.66
CA GLU A 43 -13.71 -2.42 1.25
C GLU A 43 -14.77 -1.33 0.97
N LEU A 44 -14.50 -0.47 -0.03
CA LEU A 44 -15.38 0.63 -0.45
C LEU A 44 -15.65 1.69 0.62
N CYS A 45 -14.80 1.82 1.64
CA CYS A 45 -14.82 2.97 2.55
C CYS A 45 -14.24 4.20 1.83
N GLU A 46 -14.93 4.71 0.80
CA GLU A 46 -14.38 5.74 -0.10
C GLU A 46 -14.08 7.07 0.61
N ASN A 47 -14.72 7.32 1.76
CA ASN A 47 -14.53 8.51 2.60
C ASN A 47 -13.54 8.30 3.76
N LEU A 48 -12.91 7.12 3.89
CA LEU A 48 -11.92 6.84 4.92
C LEU A 48 -10.66 7.68 4.67
N VAL A 49 -10.38 8.65 5.52
CA VAL A 49 -9.26 9.58 5.41
C VAL A 49 -8.08 9.11 6.25
N GLN A 50 -8.35 8.62 7.47
CA GLN A 50 -7.34 8.33 8.48
C GLN A 50 -7.54 6.93 9.09
N VAL A 51 -6.45 6.18 9.18
CA VAL A 51 -6.37 4.89 9.87
C VAL A 51 -5.20 4.93 10.83
N GLU A 52 -5.49 4.87 12.13
CA GLU A 52 -4.50 4.78 13.18
C GLU A 52 -4.21 3.30 13.47
N THR A 53 -3.00 2.87 13.14
CA THR A 53 -2.50 1.50 13.36
C THR A 53 -1.59 1.44 14.59
N HIS A 54 -1.13 0.23 14.93
CA HIS A 54 -0.15 -0.01 15.99
C HIS A 54 0.88 -1.06 15.52
N ASP A 55 1.97 -1.21 16.27
CA ASP A 55 3.10 -2.09 15.90
C ASP A 55 2.81 -3.60 16.04
N GLY A 56 1.55 -3.97 16.26
CA GLY A 56 1.10 -5.37 16.38
C GLY A 56 0.51 -5.94 15.09
N ILE A 57 0.29 -5.10 14.07
CA ILE A 57 -0.29 -5.54 12.79
C ILE A 57 0.73 -6.41 12.05
N ARG A 58 0.35 -7.64 11.71
CA ARG A 58 1.16 -8.65 11.03
C ARG A 58 0.78 -8.82 9.56
N SER A 59 -0.48 -8.72 9.22
CA SER A 59 -0.93 -8.81 7.84
C SER A 59 -2.13 -7.93 7.52
N VAL A 60 -2.23 -7.57 6.25
CA VAL A 60 -3.37 -6.88 5.66
C VAL A 60 -3.99 -7.80 4.61
N GLY A 61 -5.25 -8.18 4.81
CA GLY A 61 -5.95 -9.16 4.01
C GLY A 61 -6.28 -8.71 2.58
N ARG A 62 -6.82 -9.65 1.81
CA ARG A 62 -7.28 -9.42 0.44
C ARG A 62 -8.32 -8.30 0.42
N MET A 63 -8.13 -7.32 -0.46
CA MET A 63 -9.07 -6.20 -0.66
C MET A 63 -9.38 -5.39 0.62
N ALA A 64 -8.57 -5.48 1.67
CA ALA A 64 -8.84 -4.86 2.97
C ALA A 64 -9.16 -3.36 2.89
N PHE A 65 -8.51 -2.62 2.01
CA PHE A 65 -8.72 -1.19 1.75
C PHE A 65 -9.11 -0.93 0.30
N TRP A 66 -9.67 -1.91 -0.42
CA TRP A 66 -10.01 -1.75 -1.82
C TRP A 66 -10.92 -0.54 -2.04
N ARG A 67 -10.50 0.37 -2.93
CA ARG A 67 -11.18 1.65 -3.23
C ARG A 67 -11.39 2.57 -2.01
N CYS A 68 -10.52 2.55 -1.02
CA CYS A 68 -10.45 3.63 -0.01
C CYS A 68 -9.88 4.91 -0.63
N LYS A 69 -10.65 5.57 -1.50
CA LYS A 69 -10.19 6.67 -2.34
C LYS A 69 -9.70 7.89 -1.57
N SER A 70 -10.19 8.13 -0.37
CA SER A 70 -9.79 9.28 0.46
C SER A 70 -8.58 8.99 1.36
N LEU A 71 -8.14 7.74 1.46
CA LEU A 71 -7.03 7.36 2.33
C LEU A 71 -5.73 7.94 1.77
N ARG A 72 -5.05 8.76 2.56
CA ARG A 72 -3.83 9.46 2.12
C ARG A 72 -2.54 8.81 2.59
N ARG A 73 -2.55 8.24 3.79
CA ARG A 73 -1.37 7.63 4.41
C ARG A 73 -1.80 6.48 5.29
N ILE A 74 -0.93 5.49 5.45
CA ILE A 74 -1.11 4.41 6.41
C ILE A 74 0.26 3.93 6.90
N ASN A 75 0.35 3.62 8.20
CA ASN A 75 1.54 3.04 8.81
C ASN A 75 1.36 1.53 8.91
N LEU A 76 2.27 0.78 8.27
CA LEU A 76 2.27 -0.69 8.22
C LEU A 76 3.66 -1.24 8.57
N ARG A 77 4.39 -0.55 9.46
CA ARG A 77 5.80 -0.86 9.77
C ARG A 77 6.01 -2.31 10.23
N SER A 78 5.07 -2.87 11.00
CA SER A 78 5.14 -4.26 11.48
C SER A 78 4.47 -5.28 10.57
N ALA A 79 3.76 -4.83 9.52
CA ALA A 79 3.05 -5.74 8.63
C ALA A 79 4.05 -6.46 7.73
N VAL A 80 4.02 -7.79 7.79
CA VAL A 80 4.90 -8.69 7.04
C VAL A 80 4.32 -9.01 5.67
N GLU A 81 3.00 -9.09 5.57
CA GLU A 81 2.29 -9.49 4.35
C GLU A 81 1.18 -8.49 3.98
N ILE A 82 1.18 -8.07 2.72
CA ILE A 82 0.11 -7.26 2.12
C ILE A 82 -0.60 -8.09 1.06
N GLY A 83 -1.86 -8.43 1.33
CA GLY A 83 -2.66 -9.34 0.52
C GLY A 83 -3.06 -8.81 -0.85
N LYS A 84 -3.62 -9.71 -1.65
CA LYS A 84 -4.10 -9.44 -3.01
C LYS A 84 -5.05 -8.23 -3.02
N SER A 85 -4.73 -7.24 -3.86
CA SER A 85 -5.54 -6.04 -4.06
C SER A 85 -5.85 -5.25 -2.79
N ALA A 86 -5.07 -5.39 -1.71
CA ALA A 86 -5.34 -4.80 -0.40
C ALA A 86 -5.63 -3.29 -0.48
N PHE A 87 -4.86 -2.52 -1.23
CA PHE A 87 -5.00 -1.07 -1.43
C PHE A 87 -5.35 -0.70 -2.87
N CYS A 88 -5.81 -1.65 -3.69
CA CYS A 88 -6.12 -1.39 -5.09
C CYS A 88 -7.16 -0.27 -5.23
N ARG A 89 -6.88 0.70 -6.12
CA ARG A 89 -7.64 1.93 -6.35
C ARG A 89 -7.74 2.88 -5.14
N CYS A 90 -6.78 2.86 -4.22
CA CYS A 90 -6.59 3.96 -3.25
C CYS A 90 -5.91 5.16 -3.93
N VAL A 91 -6.63 5.83 -4.83
CA VAL A 91 -6.06 6.83 -5.76
C VAL A 91 -5.39 8.03 -5.09
N ASN A 92 -5.78 8.39 -3.85
CA ASN A 92 -5.17 9.47 -3.09
C ASN A 92 -4.13 9.01 -2.07
N LEU A 93 -3.77 7.71 -2.04
CA LEU A 93 -2.73 7.19 -1.16
C LEU A 93 -1.38 7.72 -1.61
N VAL A 94 -0.77 8.59 -0.79
CA VAL A 94 0.49 9.27 -1.09
C VAL A 94 1.69 8.49 -0.56
N SER A 95 1.55 7.86 0.61
CA SER A 95 2.64 7.17 1.28
C SER A 95 2.16 6.00 2.12
N VAL A 96 2.95 4.92 2.11
CA VAL A 96 2.81 3.78 3.01
C VAL A 96 4.11 3.61 3.77
N GLU A 97 4.05 3.56 5.09
CA GLU A 97 5.24 3.32 5.90
C GLU A 97 5.46 1.81 6.08
N PHE A 98 6.37 1.24 5.29
CA PHE A 98 6.80 -0.15 5.42
C PHE A 98 7.98 -0.28 6.42
N GLY A 99 8.18 -1.48 6.96
CA GLY A 99 9.35 -1.81 7.80
C GLY A 99 9.72 -3.30 7.72
N GLU A 100 8.82 -4.16 8.18
CA GLU A 100 9.00 -5.62 8.20
C GLU A 100 8.36 -6.32 7.00
N THR A 101 7.81 -5.57 6.05
CA THR A 101 7.10 -6.13 4.90
C THR A 101 8.01 -6.99 4.05
N VAL A 102 7.65 -8.26 3.91
CA VAL A 102 8.35 -9.31 3.19
C VAL A 102 7.67 -9.64 1.87
N GLU A 103 6.33 -9.58 1.84
CA GLU A 103 5.54 -9.96 0.66
C GLU A 103 4.44 -8.95 0.34
N ILE A 104 4.34 -8.63 -0.95
CA ILE A 104 3.27 -7.80 -1.51
C ILE A 104 2.56 -8.58 -2.60
N GLY A 105 1.27 -8.83 -2.40
CA GLY A 105 0.47 -9.67 -3.27
C GLY A 105 0.07 -9.04 -4.62
N LEU A 106 -0.52 -9.88 -5.47
CA LEU A 106 -1.09 -9.53 -6.76
C LEU A 106 -1.95 -8.24 -6.66
N MET A 107 -1.63 -7.24 -7.48
CA MET A 107 -2.36 -5.97 -7.59
C MET A 107 -2.52 -5.20 -6.25
N ALA A 108 -1.72 -5.45 -5.22
CA ALA A 108 -1.91 -4.90 -3.87
C ALA A 108 -2.11 -3.38 -3.85
N PHE A 109 -1.35 -2.61 -4.63
CA PHE A 109 -1.42 -1.15 -4.78
C PHE A 109 -1.76 -0.72 -6.21
N TRP A 110 -2.46 -1.57 -6.96
CA TRP A 110 -2.83 -1.27 -8.34
C TRP A 110 -3.68 0.00 -8.43
N GLY A 111 -3.26 0.96 -9.25
CA GLY A 111 -3.95 2.24 -9.41
C GLY A 111 -3.89 3.16 -8.18
N CYS A 112 -2.88 3.04 -7.32
CA CYS A 112 -2.54 4.05 -6.33
C CYS A 112 -1.82 5.23 -7.01
N GLU A 113 -2.56 6.00 -7.80
CA GLU A 113 -2.05 7.00 -8.75
C GLU A 113 -1.16 8.07 -8.10
N ASN A 114 -1.40 8.42 -6.84
CA ASN A 114 -0.64 9.43 -6.08
C ASN A 114 0.48 8.86 -5.18
N LEU A 115 0.76 7.56 -5.24
CA LEU A 115 1.81 6.95 -4.40
C LEU A 115 3.20 7.36 -4.91
N GLU A 116 3.92 8.17 -4.13
CA GLU A 116 5.12 8.86 -4.63
C GLU A 116 6.43 8.10 -4.44
N ARG A 117 6.57 7.36 -3.34
CA ARG A 117 7.82 6.71 -2.92
C ARG A 117 7.56 5.39 -2.24
N LEU A 118 8.44 4.43 -2.50
CA LEU A 118 8.48 3.14 -1.84
C LEU A 118 9.86 2.94 -1.23
N ASN A 119 9.90 2.65 0.06
CA ASN A 119 11.12 2.29 0.77
C ASN A 119 10.90 0.92 1.42
N PHE A 120 11.68 -0.07 0.97
CA PHE A 120 11.60 -1.42 1.48
C PHE A 120 12.89 -1.84 2.19
N THR A 121 12.78 -2.14 3.48
CA THR A 121 13.91 -2.64 4.28
C THR A 121 14.03 -4.16 4.31
N SER A 122 12.93 -4.89 4.09
CA SER A 122 12.87 -6.36 4.26
C SER A 122 12.20 -7.12 3.13
N ILE A 123 11.81 -6.44 2.04
CA ILE A 123 11.01 -7.04 0.97
C ILE A 123 11.74 -8.21 0.29
N ILE A 124 11.02 -9.30 0.05
CA ILE A 124 11.49 -10.49 -0.66
C ILE A 124 10.71 -10.68 -1.97
N ILE A 125 9.38 -10.53 -1.94
CA ILE A 125 8.49 -10.83 -3.07
C ILE A 125 7.59 -9.64 -3.40
N ILE A 126 7.57 -9.26 -4.67
CA ILE A 126 6.65 -8.26 -5.23
C ILE A 126 5.80 -8.93 -6.31
N GLY A 127 4.51 -9.05 -6.05
CA GLY A 127 3.56 -9.76 -6.89
C GLY A 127 3.19 -9.03 -8.19
N THR A 128 2.54 -9.76 -9.10
CA THR A 128 2.15 -9.29 -10.43
C THR A 128 1.30 -8.02 -10.33
N ASP A 129 1.60 -7.03 -11.18
CA ASP A 129 0.89 -5.73 -11.23
C ASP A 129 0.69 -5.02 -9.87
N SER A 130 1.48 -5.36 -8.85
CA SER A 130 1.30 -4.88 -7.47
C SER A 130 1.34 -3.37 -7.33
N PHE A 131 2.16 -2.66 -8.10
CA PHE A 131 2.26 -1.20 -8.17
C PHE A 131 1.93 -0.66 -9.56
N SER A 132 1.25 -1.43 -10.40
CA SER A 132 0.86 -0.98 -11.74
C SER A 132 -0.07 0.24 -11.65
N TYR A 133 0.14 1.23 -12.53
CA TYR A 133 -0.52 2.55 -12.52
C TYR A 133 -0.27 3.41 -11.27
N CYS A 134 0.85 3.22 -10.55
CA CYS A 134 1.33 4.19 -9.57
C CYS A 134 2.04 5.35 -10.29
N GLU A 135 1.28 6.21 -10.99
CA GLU A 135 1.81 7.22 -11.91
C GLU A 135 2.66 8.31 -11.24
N ALA A 136 2.50 8.54 -9.93
CA ALA A 136 3.31 9.46 -9.16
C ALA A 136 4.64 8.87 -8.63
N LEU A 137 4.85 7.56 -8.76
CA LEU A 137 6.02 6.89 -8.21
C LEU A 137 7.29 7.34 -8.95
N THR A 138 8.28 7.86 -8.21
CA THR A 138 9.48 8.49 -8.79
C THR A 138 10.77 7.71 -8.53
N ASP A 139 10.92 7.21 -7.31
CA ASP A 139 12.09 6.46 -6.86
C ASP A 139 11.64 5.17 -6.16
N ILE A 140 12.37 4.08 -6.42
CA ILE A 140 12.23 2.82 -5.70
C ILE A 140 13.60 2.37 -5.21
N GLU A 141 13.67 1.99 -3.95
CA GLU A 141 14.84 1.37 -3.34
C GLU A 141 14.48 -0.02 -2.79
N PHE A 142 15.19 -1.04 -3.27
CA PHE A 142 15.04 -2.42 -2.82
C PHE A 142 16.16 -2.84 -1.90
N SER A 143 15.83 -3.64 -0.89
CA SER A 143 16.81 -4.29 -0.02
C SER A 143 17.54 -5.45 -0.72
N GLU A 144 18.71 -5.83 -0.19
CA GLU A 144 19.48 -7.03 -0.61
C GLU A 144 18.72 -8.36 -0.50
N ARG A 145 17.62 -8.38 0.27
CA ARG A 145 16.77 -9.56 0.48
C ARG A 145 15.80 -9.79 -0.66
N LEU A 146 15.61 -8.85 -1.58
CA LEU A 146 14.69 -9.00 -2.70
C LEU A 146 15.06 -10.23 -3.55
N GLU A 147 14.09 -11.10 -3.80
CA GLU A 147 14.27 -12.35 -4.56
C GLU A 147 13.41 -12.37 -5.83
N THR A 148 12.20 -11.78 -5.80
CA THR A 148 11.27 -11.84 -6.93
C THR A 148 10.56 -10.51 -7.16
N ILE A 149 10.56 -10.07 -8.42
CA ILE A 149 9.63 -9.05 -8.94
C ILE A 149 8.86 -9.67 -10.11
N GLU A 150 7.57 -9.88 -9.91
CA GLU A 150 6.68 -10.49 -10.89
C GLU A 150 6.33 -9.55 -12.06
N ALA A 151 5.82 -10.13 -13.13
CA ALA A 151 5.47 -9.39 -14.35
C ALA A 151 4.51 -8.22 -14.07
N GLY A 152 4.75 -7.08 -14.73
CA GLY A 152 3.93 -5.89 -14.63
C GLY A 152 3.95 -5.18 -13.28
N ALA A 153 4.75 -5.61 -12.30
CA ALA A 153 4.77 -5.06 -10.94
C ALA A 153 4.75 -3.52 -10.90
N PHE A 154 5.45 -2.85 -11.82
CA PHE A 154 5.52 -1.40 -11.91
C PHE A 154 5.01 -0.86 -13.25
N ARG A 155 4.17 -1.61 -13.98
CA ARG A 155 3.61 -1.19 -15.28
C ARG A 155 2.97 0.20 -15.19
N GLU A 156 3.19 1.05 -16.19
CA GLU A 156 2.60 2.41 -16.28
C GLU A 156 3.00 3.35 -15.11
N CYS A 157 4.10 3.07 -14.39
CA CYS A 157 4.72 4.01 -13.46
C CYS A 157 5.48 5.12 -14.22
N LYS A 158 4.74 5.99 -14.92
CA LYS A 158 5.24 6.98 -15.90
C LYS A 158 6.23 8.03 -15.36
N ARG A 159 6.36 8.16 -14.05
CA ARG A 159 7.31 9.09 -13.41
C ARG A 159 8.51 8.38 -12.78
N LEU A 160 8.61 7.06 -12.93
CA LEU A 160 9.68 6.28 -12.33
C LEU A 160 11.00 6.58 -13.03
N GLN A 161 11.90 7.26 -12.33
CA GLN A 161 13.19 7.72 -12.88
C GLN A 161 14.37 6.93 -12.32
N ARG A 162 14.26 6.46 -11.07
CA ARG A 162 15.35 5.78 -10.38
C ARG A 162 14.87 4.49 -9.75
N ILE A 163 15.63 3.44 -10.01
CA ILE A 163 15.46 2.14 -9.38
C ILE A 163 16.82 1.74 -8.81
N ALA A 164 16.91 1.66 -7.49
CA ALA A 164 18.06 1.10 -6.79
C ALA A 164 17.79 -0.37 -6.46
N ILE A 165 18.57 -1.26 -7.08
CA ILE A 165 18.41 -2.71 -7.01
C ILE A 165 19.63 -3.36 -6.38
N PRO A 166 19.45 -4.48 -5.66
CA PRO A 166 20.57 -5.32 -5.30
C PRO A 166 21.17 -5.96 -6.58
N LEU A 167 22.46 -6.26 -6.55
CA LEU A 167 23.20 -6.88 -7.67
C LEU A 167 22.81 -8.37 -7.84
N LYS A 168 21.55 -8.66 -8.14
CA LYS A 168 21.03 -9.99 -8.48
C LYS A 168 20.57 -9.99 -9.93
N ARG A 169 21.23 -10.79 -10.77
CA ARG A 169 21.06 -10.77 -12.24
C ARG A 169 19.73 -11.34 -12.73
N ASP A 170 19.04 -12.13 -11.91
CA ASP A 170 17.86 -12.91 -12.34
C ASP A 170 16.52 -12.25 -11.95
N LEU A 171 16.55 -11.03 -11.41
CA LEU A 171 15.35 -10.30 -10.99
C LEU A 171 14.53 -9.71 -12.15
N PHE A 172 15.15 -9.51 -13.30
CA PHE A 172 14.54 -8.81 -14.43
C PHE A 172 14.38 -9.73 -15.62
N VAL A 173 13.18 -9.74 -16.18
CA VAL A 173 12.86 -10.55 -17.37
C VAL A 173 12.66 -9.60 -18.52
N TYR A 174 13.59 -9.61 -19.47
CA TYR A 174 13.47 -8.83 -20.70
C TYR A 174 12.49 -9.50 -21.67
N ASP A 175 11.69 -8.71 -22.36
CA ASP A 175 10.73 -9.15 -23.37
C ASP A 175 11.13 -8.60 -24.74
N ASP A 176 11.62 -9.47 -25.61
CA ASP A 176 12.14 -9.09 -26.94
C ASP A 176 11.05 -8.52 -27.87
N GLU A 177 9.78 -8.90 -27.67
CA GLU A 177 8.67 -8.41 -28.51
C GLU A 177 8.33 -6.94 -28.21
N SER A 178 8.50 -6.51 -26.97
CA SER A 178 8.19 -5.15 -26.52
C SER A 178 9.43 -4.28 -26.30
N GLU A 179 10.61 -4.85 -26.43
CA GLU A 179 11.91 -4.22 -26.16
C GLU A 179 11.98 -3.59 -24.74
N GLN A 180 11.35 -4.24 -23.75
CA GLN A 180 11.21 -3.74 -22.38
C GLN A 180 11.32 -4.85 -21.34
N TYR A 181 11.64 -4.49 -20.10
CA TYR A 181 11.54 -5.43 -18.98
C TYR A 181 10.07 -5.64 -18.59
N LYS A 182 9.64 -6.91 -18.45
CA LYS A 182 8.25 -7.29 -18.16
C LYS A 182 7.73 -6.65 -16.87
N GLN A 183 8.60 -6.40 -15.90
CA GLN A 183 8.27 -5.75 -14.63
C GLN A 183 7.90 -4.26 -14.78
N PHE A 184 8.42 -3.57 -15.80
CA PHE A 184 8.38 -2.10 -15.96
C PHE A 184 7.72 -1.65 -17.28
N TYR A 185 6.77 -2.44 -17.78
CA TYR A 185 6.13 -2.16 -19.06
C TYR A 185 5.53 -0.74 -19.09
N ARG A 186 5.92 0.09 -20.07
CA ARG A 186 5.50 1.51 -20.21
C ARG A 186 5.79 2.40 -18.98
N CYS A 187 6.92 2.19 -18.31
CA CYS A 187 7.48 3.17 -17.36
C CYS A 187 8.20 4.30 -18.07
#